data_AF-A0A6P1WXZ4-F1
#
_entry.id   AF-A0A6P1WXZ4-F1
#
_cell.length_a   1.000
_cell.length_b   1.000
_cell.length_c   1.000
_cell.angle_alpha   90.00
_cell.angle_beta   90.00
_cell.angle_gamma   90.00
#
_symmetry.space_group_name_H-M   'P 1'
#
loop_
_entity.id
_entity.type
_entity.pdbx_description
1 polymer ?
#
loop_
_entity_poly.entity_id
_entity_poly.type
_entity_poly.pdbx_seq_one_letter_code
_entity_poly.pdbx_strand_id
1 'polypeptide(L)' 'MRRFREFKDYDMCDLSAEDQLEEFVKIYPSSKVVGYSNSVFWNANNKERAYILVEYWEDKQNDGTT' A
#
# COMPACT_ATOMS: atom_id res chain seq x y z
N MET A 1 -13.95 -8.52 -6.95
CA MET A 1 -13.73 -7.42 -7.92
C MET A 1 -12.27 -7.04 -7.90
N ARG A 2 -11.64 -6.81 -9.05
CA ARG A 2 -10.26 -6.32 -9.13
C ARG A 2 -10.19 -4.88 -8.61
N ARG A 3 -9.31 -4.62 -7.66
CA ARG A 3 -9.10 -3.33 -7.00
C ARG A 3 -7.61 -2.99 -7.00
N PHE A 4 -7.31 -1.73 -6.74
CA PHE A 4 -5.96 -1.23 -6.59
C PHE A 4 -5.81 -0.45 -5.27
N ARG A 5 -4.66 -0.59 -4.63
CA ARG A 5 -4.30 0.10 -3.39
C ARG A 5 -2.91 0.71 -3.54
N GLU A 6 -2.77 1.95 -3.07
CA GLU A 6 -1.48 2.66 -3.03
C GLU A 6 -0.94 2.65 -1.60
N PHE A 7 0.34 2.35 -1.45
CA PHE A 7 1.11 2.49 -0.21
C PHE A 7 2.22 3.51 -0.41
N LYS A 8 2.39 4.40 0.56
CA LYS A 8 3.28 5.56 0.45
C LYS A 8 3.93 5.86 1.79
N ASP A 9 5.19 6.28 1.74
CA ASP A 9 5.87 6.91 2.87
C ASP A 9 5.40 8.38 2.99
N TYR A 10 4.44 8.65 3.86
CA TYR A 10 4.11 10.02 4.27
C TYR A 10 4.89 10.39 5.53
N ASP A 11 5.21 11.68 5.70
CA ASP A 11 5.86 12.18 6.92
C ASP A 11 5.01 11.97 8.20
N MET A 12 3.71 11.71 8.04
CA MET A 12 2.73 11.48 9.13
C MET A 12 2.18 10.04 9.19
N CYS A 13 2.77 9.09 8.44
CA CYS A 13 2.41 7.68 8.57
C CYS A 13 3.41 6.98 9.49
N ASP A 14 2.89 6.27 10.49
CA ASP A 14 3.72 5.47 11.42
C ASP A 14 4.43 4.29 10.74
N LEU A 15 3.92 3.86 9.58
CA LEU A 15 4.40 2.70 8.83
C LEU A 15 4.94 3.09 7.46
N SER A 16 6.05 2.47 7.06
CA SER A 16 6.58 2.61 5.70
C SER A 16 5.63 1.99 4.67
N ALA A 17 5.82 2.31 3.39
CA ALA A 17 5.06 1.70 2.30
C ALA A 17 5.24 0.17 2.25
N GLU A 18 6.41 -0.33 2.66
CA GLU A 18 6.71 -1.76 2.76
C GLU A 18 5.96 -2.40 3.94
N ASP A 19 5.95 -1.76 5.11
CA ASP A 19 5.19 -2.26 6.26
C ASP A 19 3.67 -2.28 5.97
N GLN A 20 3.17 -1.25 5.29
CA GLN A 20 1.78 -1.20 4.82
C GLN A 20 1.46 -2.37 3.87
N LEU A 21 2.40 -2.72 2.98
CA LEU A 21 2.27 -3.87 2.10
C LEU A 21 2.26 -5.19 2.90
N GLU A 22 3.16 -5.35 3.87
CA GLU A 22 3.25 -6.56 4.69
C GLU A 22 1.95 -6.84 5.45
N GLU A 23 1.35 -5.81 6.06
CA GLU A 23 0.05 -5.96 6.72
C GLU A 23 -1.07 -6.26 5.71
N PHE A 24 -1.02 -5.65 4.52
CA PHE A 24 -2.06 -5.84 3.52
C PHE A 24 -2.07 -7.26 2.95
N VAL A 25 -0.91 -7.87 2.68
CA VAL A 25 -0.84 -9.24 2.14
C VAL A 25 -1.32 -10.30 3.12
N LYS A 26 -1.35 -10.00 4.44
CA LYS A 26 -1.97 -10.89 5.44
C LYS A 26 -3.49 -11.00 5.25
N ILE A 27 -4.13 -9.93 4.79
CA ILE A 27 -5.58 -9.86 4.52
C ILE A 27 -5.90 -10.33 3.10
N TYR A 28 -5.09 -9.90 2.12
CA TYR A 28 -5.27 -10.21 0.70
C TYR A 28 -4.03 -10.94 0.16
N PRO A 29 -3.85 -12.25 0.45
CA PRO A 29 -2.63 -12.99 0.09
C PRO A 29 -2.43 -13.18 -1.42
N SER A 30 -3.48 -12.99 -2.21
CA SER A 30 -3.44 -13.03 -3.69
C SER A 30 -3.03 -11.71 -4.33
N SER A 31 -2.71 -10.70 -3.53
CA SER A 31 -2.29 -9.37 -3.98
C SER A 31 -1.02 -9.42 -4.83
N LYS A 32 -0.93 -8.51 -5.80
CA LYS A 32 0.22 -8.39 -6.70
C LYS A 32 0.71 -6.96 -6.74
N VAL A 33 2.02 -6.76 -6.55
CA VAL A 33 2.65 -5.48 -6.81
C VAL A 33 2.68 -5.24 -8.31
N VAL A 34 2.07 -4.14 -8.76
CA VAL A 34 1.95 -3.77 -10.18
C VAL A 34 2.65 -2.43 -10.49
N GLY A 35 3.12 -1.73 -9.47
CA GLY A 35 3.93 -0.53 -9.63
C GLY A 35 4.78 -0.28 -8.39
N TYR A 36 5.99 0.21 -8.61
CA TYR A 36 6.93 0.57 -7.55
C TYR A 36 7.77 1.76 -8.01
N SER A 37 7.98 2.74 -7.13
CA SER A 37 8.94 3.81 -7.36
C SER A 37 9.49 4.33 -6.04
N ASN A 38 10.80 4.55 -5.99
CA ASN A 38 11.44 5.32 -4.93
C ASN A 38 11.76 6.72 -5.45
N SER A 39 11.38 7.73 -4.69
CA SER A 39 11.71 9.13 -4.99
C SER A 39 12.57 9.70 -3.86
N VAL A 40 13.71 10.25 -4.23
CA VAL A 40 14.54 11.06 -3.32
C VAL A 40 13.94 12.46 -3.31
N PHE A 41 13.27 12.82 -2.22
CA PHE A 41 12.77 14.19 -2.06
C PHE A 41 13.88 15.04 -1.44
N TRP A 42 14.28 16.08 -2.17
CA TRP A 42 15.19 17.12 -1.67
C TRP A 42 14.44 18.03 -0.69
N ASN A 43 14.10 17.48 0.48
CA ASN A 43 13.56 18.21 1.62
C ASN A 43 14.57 18.20 2.77
N ALA A 44 14.28 18.89 3.88
CA ALA A 44 15.21 19.06 5.00
C ALA A 44 15.78 17.75 5.58
N ASN A 45 15.11 16.61 5.36
CA ASN A 45 15.51 15.31 5.88
C ASN A 45 16.04 14.36 4.79
N ASN A 46 16.04 14.74 3.51
CA ASN A 46 16.46 13.93 2.36
C ASN A 46 15.97 12.47 2.43
N LYS A 47 14.75 12.25 2.93
CA LYS A 47 14.24 10.91 3.16
C LYS A 47 13.73 10.34 1.83
N GLU A 48 14.23 9.15 1.47
CA GLU A 48 13.66 8.37 0.38
C GLU A 48 12.20 8.05 0.71
N ARG A 49 11.32 8.21 -0.28
CA ARG A 49 9.91 7.84 -0.16
C ARG A 49 9.59 6.75 -1.16
N ALA A 50 9.18 5.61 -0.65
CA ALA A 50 8.64 4.52 -1.43
C ALA A 50 7.17 4.77 -1.76
N TYR A 51 6.82 4.38 -2.98
CA TYR A 51 5.45 4.27 -3.47
C TYR A 51 5.26 2.87 -4.04
N ILE A 52 4.23 2.16 -3.57
CA ILE A 52 3.88 0.82 -4.02
C ILE A 52 2.42 0.82 -4.46
N LEU A 53 2.16 0.35 -5.68
CA LEU A 53 0.81 0.10 -6.19
C LEU A 53 0.55 -1.39 -6.23
N VAL A 54 -0.53 -1.80 -5.58
CA VAL A 54 -0.94 -3.21 -5.46
C VAL A 54 -2.29 -3.43 -6.10
N GLU A 55 -2.38 -4.48 -6.90
CA GLU A 55 -3.62 -5.07 -7.39
C GLU A 55 -4.09 -6.17 -6.44
N TYR A 56 -5.39 -6.20 -6.11
CA TYR A 56 -5.96 -7.26 -5.27
C TYR A 56 -7.40 -7.60 -5.69
N TRP A 57 -7.86 -8.78 -5.26
CA TRP A 57 -9.25 -9.20 -5.43
C TRP A 57 -10.02 -8.98 -4.14
N GLU A 58 -11.03 -8.12 -4.21
CA GLU A 58 -11.96 -7.88 -3.12
C GLU A 58 -13.26 -8.63 -3.42
N ASP A 59 -13.52 -9.73 -2.74
CA ASP A 59 -14.85 -10.33 -2.77
C ASP A 59 -15.84 -9.28 -2.25
N LYS A 60 -16.98 -9.12 -2.95
CA LYS A 60 -17.97 -8.10 -2.60
C LYS A 60 -18.22 -8.20 -1.09
N GLN A 61 -18.11 -7.07 -0.40
CA GLN A 61 -18.40 -6.97 1.02
C GLN A 61 -19.67 -7.76 1.32
N ASN A 62 -19.56 -8.66 2.29
CA ASN A 62 -20.70 -9.10 3.06
C ASN A 62 -21.37 -7.82 3.56
N ASP A 63 -22.47 -7.42 2.91
CA ASP A 63 -23.33 -6.36 3.40
C ASP A 63 -23.67 -6.75 4.82
N GLY A 64 -23.16 -5.98 5.79
CA GLY A 64 -23.32 -6.27 7.20
C GLY A 64 -24.80 -6.26 7.56
N THR A 65 -25.41 -7.43 7.59
CA THR A 65 -26.63 -7.71 8.35
C THR A 65 -26.34 -8.83 9.32
N THR A 66 -25.86 -8.46 10.50
CA THR A 66 -26.13 -9.16 11.76
C THR A 66 -26.39 -8.11 12.83
#